data_AF-A0A0H5Q466-F1
#
_entry.id   AF-A0A0H5Q466-F1
#
_cell.length_a   1.000
_cell.length_b   1.000
_cell.length_c   1.000
_cell.angle_alpha   90.00
_cell.angle_beta   90.00
_cell.angle_gamma   90.00
#
_symmetry.space_group_name_H-M   'P 1'
#
loop_
_entity.id
_entity.type
_entity.pdbx_description
1 polymer ?
#
loop_
_entity_poly.entity_id
_entity_poly.type
_entity_poly.pdbx_seq_one_letter_code
_entity_poly.pdbx_strand_id
1 'polypeptide(L)'
;MSAFSSIHVTGLDKNVGTVHWRFADRTGKQVVLEIVDGKANFYDNPIGVLTNSPGFQWHLTNLSNYMTLVPGNADGRAWSSLASSFPVKAASGGSGMYGLPGDPTSQSRFVRTAVYKATAPVPENGLAAMLQSFKILEAMVVPLGVVVDVNANPEKTTDMITSTQFTTVSDIDALKLYYRTMDNSKIRCIDLSAIDFGKVKYVSAPLDEKKEEVEIIKIK
;
A
#
# COMPACT_ATOMS: atom_id res chain seq x y z
N MET A 1 -23.41 -9.78 10.86
CA MET A 1 -22.31 -9.72 11.85
C MET A 1 -22.52 -10.60 13.09
N SER A 2 -23.69 -11.22 13.32
CA SER A 2 -23.93 -12.09 14.49
C SER A 2 -23.18 -13.43 14.50
N ALA A 3 -22.63 -13.87 13.36
CA ALA A 3 -21.95 -15.16 13.26
C ALA A 3 -20.55 -15.22 13.91
N PHE A 4 -19.96 -14.06 14.24
CA PHE A 4 -18.56 -13.98 14.70
C PHE A 4 -18.42 -13.59 16.17
N SER A 5 -19.51 -13.23 16.87
CA SER A 5 -19.47 -12.80 18.26
C SER A 5 -19.07 -13.92 19.24
N SER A 6 -19.20 -15.18 18.83
CA SER A 6 -18.79 -16.37 19.59
C SER A 6 -17.37 -16.85 19.29
N ILE A 7 -16.66 -16.23 18.34
CA ILE A 7 -15.29 -16.63 17.97
C ILE A 7 -14.31 -15.91 18.89
N HIS A 8 -13.57 -16.69 19.67
CA HIS A 8 -12.44 -16.22 20.46
C HIS A 8 -11.14 -16.62 19.78
N VAL A 9 -10.26 -15.65 19.53
CA VAL A 9 -8.97 -15.91 18.88
C VAL A 9 -7.87 -15.94 19.93
N THR A 10 -7.17 -17.06 19.99
CA THR A 10 -6.01 -17.26 20.87
C THR A 10 -4.73 -17.15 20.05
N GLY A 11 -3.75 -16.38 20.55
CA GLY A 11 -2.41 -16.37 19.97
C GLY A 11 -1.73 -17.71 20.22
N LEU A 12 -1.16 -18.32 19.16
CA LEU A 12 -0.37 -19.54 19.28
C LEU A 12 1.11 -19.25 19.61
N ASP A 13 1.60 -18.07 19.23
CA ASP A 13 2.96 -17.61 19.51
C ASP A 13 2.93 -16.15 19.98
N LYS A 14 3.47 -15.91 21.18
CA LYS A 14 3.57 -14.59 21.82
C LYS A 14 4.62 -13.67 21.19
N ASN A 15 5.49 -14.22 20.33
CA ASN A 15 6.52 -13.46 19.61
C ASN A 15 6.00 -12.92 18.27
N VAL A 16 4.81 -13.34 17.84
CA VAL A 16 4.19 -12.84 16.61
C VAL A 16 3.48 -11.53 16.92
N GLY A 17 3.83 -10.48 16.19
CA GLY A 17 3.17 -9.19 16.30
C GLY A 17 1.68 -9.26 15.97
N THR A 18 0.92 -8.25 16.40
CA THR A 18 -0.52 -8.16 16.11
C THR A 18 -0.78 -8.16 14.61
N VAL A 19 -1.69 -9.03 14.16
CA VAL A 19 -2.12 -9.12 12.76
C VAL A 19 -3.53 -8.54 12.64
N HIS A 20 -3.75 -7.81 11.54
CA HIS A 20 -5.08 -7.43 11.07
C HIS A 20 -5.22 -7.77 9.59
N TRP A 21 -6.46 -7.92 9.13
CA TRP A 21 -6.75 -8.38 7.77
C TRP A 21 -7.60 -7.38 7.03
N ARG A 22 -7.38 -7.29 5.72
CA ARG A 22 -8.26 -6.62 4.77
C ARG A 22 -8.81 -7.66 3.81
N PHE A 23 -10.12 -7.63 3.61
CA PHE A 23 -10.83 -8.46 2.66
C PHE A 23 -11.46 -7.57 1.59
N ALA A 24 -11.54 -8.08 0.36
CA ALA A 24 -12.23 -7.46 -0.74
C ALA A 24 -12.96 -8.54 -1.55
N ASP A 25 -14.11 -8.20 -2.11
CA ASP A 25 -14.86 -9.06 -3.04
C ASP A 25 -15.04 -8.39 -4.41
N ARG A 26 -15.60 -9.15 -5.37
CA ARG A 26 -15.84 -8.70 -6.75
C ARG A 26 -16.87 -7.57 -6.87
N THR A 27 -17.64 -7.28 -5.82
CA THR A 27 -18.54 -6.11 -5.80
C THR A 27 -17.78 -4.82 -5.53
N GLY A 28 -16.50 -4.91 -5.14
CA GLY A 28 -15.68 -3.80 -4.69
C GLY A 28 -15.84 -3.48 -3.20
N LYS A 29 -16.71 -4.21 -2.48
CA LYS A 29 -16.85 -4.05 -1.04
C LYS A 29 -15.59 -4.52 -0.33
N GLN A 30 -15.16 -3.75 0.68
CA GLN A 30 -13.97 -4.07 1.46
C GLN A 30 -14.25 -3.97 2.96
N VAL A 31 -13.62 -4.87 3.71
CA VAL A 31 -13.78 -4.98 5.16
C VAL A 31 -12.41 -5.15 5.81
N VAL A 32 -12.22 -4.53 6.97
CA VAL A 32 -11.06 -4.73 7.84
C VAL A 32 -11.47 -5.54 9.06
N LEU A 33 -10.64 -6.51 9.45
CA LEU A 33 -10.75 -7.27 10.69
C LEU A 33 -9.57 -6.94 11.60
N GLU A 34 -9.85 -6.42 12.79
CA GLU A 34 -8.87 -6.23 13.86
C GLU A 34 -9.27 -7.05 15.09
N ILE A 35 -8.32 -7.83 15.62
CA ILE A 35 -8.52 -8.58 16.85
C ILE A 35 -7.89 -7.79 17.99
N VAL A 36 -8.73 -7.25 18.86
CA VAL A 36 -8.30 -6.42 20.00
C VAL A 36 -8.81 -7.08 21.28
N ASP A 37 -7.89 -7.35 22.21
CA ASP A 37 -8.20 -8.04 23.48
C ASP A 37 -8.98 -9.35 23.29
N GLY A 38 -8.59 -10.13 22.27
CA GLY A 38 -9.23 -11.41 21.92
C GLY A 38 -10.61 -11.30 21.25
N LYS A 39 -11.06 -10.09 20.91
CA LYS A 39 -12.35 -9.83 20.25
C LYS A 39 -12.16 -9.44 18.79
N ALA A 40 -12.89 -10.10 17.90
CA ALA A 40 -12.92 -9.77 16.47
C ALA A 40 -13.78 -8.52 16.20
N ASN A 41 -13.17 -7.47 15.68
CA ASN A 41 -13.85 -6.23 15.27
C ASN A 41 -13.80 -6.10 13.75
N PHE A 42 -14.97 -5.93 13.13
CA PHE A 42 -15.10 -5.74 11.69
C PHE A 42 -15.49 -4.30 11.37
N TYR A 43 -14.84 -3.73 10.35
CA TYR A 43 -15.11 -2.37 9.88
C TYR A 43 -15.30 -2.36 8.37
N ASP A 44 -16.34 -1.68 7.88
CA ASP A 44 -16.42 -1.36 6.45
C ASP A 44 -15.25 -0.45 6.08
N ASN A 45 -14.60 -0.70 4.94
CA ASN A 45 -13.44 0.03 4.48
C ASN A 45 -13.73 0.81 3.19
N PRO A 46 -14.37 2.00 3.27
CA PRO A 46 -14.69 2.80 2.10
C PRO A 46 -13.45 3.37 1.41
N ILE A 47 -12.34 3.52 2.14
CA ILE A 47 -11.07 4.04 1.61
C ILE A 47 -10.30 2.95 0.85
N GLY A 48 -10.52 1.68 1.17
CA GLY A 48 -9.85 0.52 0.58
C GLY A 48 -8.35 0.48 0.83
N VAL A 49 -7.89 1.04 1.95
CA VAL A 49 -6.48 1.07 2.39
C VAL A 49 -6.39 0.46 3.78
N LEU A 50 -5.29 -0.24 4.07
CA LEU A 50 -4.91 -0.75 5.38
C LEU A 50 -3.38 -0.77 5.46
N THR A 51 -2.80 -0.40 6.60
CA THR A 51 -1.35 -0.45 6.83
C THR A 51 -0.99 -1.27 8.06
N ASN A 52 -0.68 -0.64 9.19
CA ASN A 52 -0.38 -1.27 10.48
C ASN A 52 -1.00 -0.41 11.58
N SER A 53 -0.54 -0.53 12.84
CA SER A 53 -0.95 0.32 13.95
C SER A 53 -0.86 1.84 13.64
N PRO A 54 -1.68 2.70 14.28
CA PRO A 54 -2.79 2.40 15.20
C PRO A 54 -3.99 1.71 14.53
N GLY A 55 -5.08 1.48 15.28
CA GLY A 55 -6.27 0.80 14.76
C GLY A 55 -6.95 1.52 13.58
N PHE A 56 -7.71 0.79 12.78
CA PHE A 56 -8.26 1.27 11.51
C PHE A 56 -9.11 2.54 11.64
N GLN A 57 -9.97 2.65 12.66
CA GLN A 57 -10.78 3.85 12.89
C GLN A 57 -9.94 5.10 13.19
N TRP A 58 -8.80 4.93 13.85
CA TRP A 58 -7.88 6.04 14.09
C TRP A 58 -7.32 6.56 12.76
N HIS A 59 -6.92 5.66 11.85
CA HIS A 59 -6.45 6.06 10.52
C HIS A 59 -7.51 6.81 9.73
N LEU A 60 -8.78 6.39 9.80
CA LEU A 60 -9.89 7.13 9.18
C LEU A 60 -10.03 8.54 9.77
N THR A 61 -9.91 8.68 11.09
CA THR A 61 -9.94 9.99 11.76
C THR A 61 -8.75 10.85 11.32
N ASN A 62 -7.56 10.25 11.22
CA ASN A 62 -6.32 10.92 10.84
C ASN A 62 -6.41 11.57 9.45
N LEU A 63 -7.20 11.02 8.51
CA LEU A 63 -7.41 11.64 7.19
C LEU A 63 -7.96 13.07 7.27
N SER A 64 -8.68 13.42 8.34
CA SER A 64 -9.24 14.77 8.52
C SER A 64 -8.15 15.85 8.60
N ASN A 65 -6.94 15.49 9.06
CA ASN A 65 -5.78 16.39 9.10
C ASN A 65 -5.27 16.78 7.70
N TYR A 66 -5.71 16.07 6.66
CA TYR A 66 -5.23 16.22 5.29
C TYR A 66 -6.34 16.67 4.32
N MET A 67 -7.46 17.17 4.84
CA MET A 67 -8.61 17.59 4.03
C MET A 67 -8.34 18.78 3.09
N THR A 68 -7.23 19.49 3.31
CA THR A 68 -6.80 20.64 2.49
C THR A 68 -5.98 20.24 1.27
N LEU A 69 -5.55 18.97 1.17
CA LEU A 69 -4.76 18.49 0.04
C LEU A 69 -5.62 18.48 -1.24
N VAL A 70 -5.05 18.98 -2.34
CA VAL A 70 -5.69 18.99 -3.65
C VAL A 70 -4.71 18.54 -4.74
N PRO A 71 -5.19 17.80 -5.77
CA PRO A 71 -4.35 17.50 -6.92
C PRO A 71 -3.97 18.77 -7.67
N GLY A 72 -2.70 18.86 -8.08
CA GLY A 72 -2.17 20.03 -8.79
C GLY A 72 -1.63 21.11 -7.84
N ASN A 73 -1.97 22.36 -8.12
CA ASN A 73 -1.45 23.51 -7.37
C ASN A 73 -2.46 24.03 -6.37
N ALA A 74 -1.94 24.54 -5.24
CA ALA A 74 -2.76 25.28 -4.29
C ALA A 74 -3.33 26.53 -4.97
N ASP A 75 -4.58 26.88 -4.64
CA ASP A 75 -5.29 28.03 -5.21
C ASP A 75 -4.78 29.40 -4.71
N GLY A 76 -3.89 29.40 -3.71
CA GLY A 76 -3.27 30.61 -3.16
C GLY A 76 -4.24 31.53 -2.41
N ARG A 77 -5.45 31.09 -2.04
CA ARG A 77 -6.49 31.94 -1.41
C ARG A 77 -6.02 32.69 -0.15
N ALA A 78 -5.11 32.10 0.61
CA ALA A 78 -4.49 32.72 1.78
C ALA A 78 -3.76 34.04 1.48
N TRP A 79 -3.36 34.27 0.23
CA TRP A 79 -2.59 35.44 -0.22
C TRP A 79 -3.43 36.46 -1.00
N SER A 80 -4.76 36.28 -1.05
CA SER A 80 -5.67 37.08 -1.87
C SER A 80 -5.59 38.59 -1.59
N SER A 81 -5.37 38.99 -0.33
CA SER A 81 -5.23 40.41 0.05
C SER A 81 -3.94 41.07 -0.46
N LEU A 82 -2.93 40.28 -0.82
CA LEU A 82 -1.64 40.74 -1.35
C LEU A 82 -1.55 40.60 -2.87
N ALA A 83 -2.57 40.06 -3.54
CA ALA A 83 -2.47 39.69 -4.95
C ALA A 83 -2.07 40.85 -5.89
N SER A 84 -2.45 42.09 -5.55
CA SER A 84 -2.11 43.28 -6.33
C SER A 84 -0.72 43.86 -6.04
N SER A 85 -0.19 43.67 -4.83
CA SER A 85 1.10 44.24 -4.41
C SER A 85 2.25 43.24 -4.46
N PHE A 86 1.96 41.97 -4.18
CA PHE A 86 2.93 40.87 -4.18
C PHE A 86 2.23 39.54 -4.52
N PRO A 87 2.14 39.19 -5.82
CA PRO A 87 1.45 37.97 -6.24
C PRO A 87 2.27 36.73 -5.85
N VAL A 88 1.84 36.04 -4.79
CA VAL A 88 2.42 34.76 -4.37
C VAL A 88 2.01 33.67 -5.35
N LYS A 89 2.99 33.02 -5.98
CA LYS A 89 2.79 31.92 -6.94
C LYS A 89 3.48 30.66 -6.46
N ALA A 90 2.94 29.51 -6.84
CA ALA A 90 3.62 28.24 -6.62
C ALA A 90 4.98 28.23 -7.37
N ALA A 91 6.03 27.80 -6.68
CA ALA A 91 7.37 27.71 -7.26
C ALA A 91 7.50 26.55 -8.27
N SER A 92 6.69 25.50 -8.10
CA SER A 92 6.62 24.33 -8.98
C SER A 92 5.22 23.72 -8.99
N GLY A 93 5.00 22.76 -9.88
CA GLY A 93 3.78 21.95 -9.88
C GLY A 93 3.67 21.06 -8.65
N GLY A 94 2.44 20.86 -8.16
CA GLY A 94 2.15 19.94 -7.05
C GLY A 94 2.03 20.61 -5.68
N SER A 95 2.06 21.94 -5.61
CA SER A 95 1.93 22.69 -4.34
C SER A 95 0.63 22.41 -3.57
N GLY A 96 -0.40 21.87 -4.23
CA GLY A 96 -1.64 21.43 -3.58
C GLY A 96 -1.45 20.21 -2.66
N MET A 97 -0.33 19.50 -2.77
CA MET A 97 0.02 18.35 -1.95
C MET A 97 0.98 18.71 -0.78
N TYR A 98 1.27 19.99 -0.55
CA TYR A 98 2.07 20.38 0.62
C TYR A 98 1.39 19.92 1.92
N GLY A 99 2.18 19.26 2.78
CA GLY A 99 1.69 18.62 4.01
C GLY A 99 1.47 17.11 3.87
N LEU A 100 1.48 16.54 2.67
CA LEU A 100 1.46 15.09 2.51
C LEU A 100 2.74 14.48 3.13
N PRO A 101 2.63 13.53 4.09
CA PRO A 101 3.79 13.06 4.84
C PRO A 101 4.63 12.10 3.99
N GLY A 102 5.96 12.19 4.06
CA GLY A 102 6.90 11.42 3.22
C GLY A 102 7.63 10.26 3.91
N ASP A 103 7.51 10.15 5.23
CA ASP A 103 8.22 9.15 6.05
C ASP A 103 7.60 7.73 5.94
N PRO A 104 8.32 6.65 6.30
CA PRO A 104 7.85 5.27 6.09
C PRO A 104 6.86 4.77 7.16
N THR A 105 6.45 5.61 8.11
CA THR A 105 5.55 5.16 9.20
C THR A 105 4.21 4.67 8.66
N SER A 106 3.54 3.84 9.46
CA SER A 106 2.23 3.27 9.13
C SER A 106 1.18 4.34 8.81
N GLN A 107 1.16 5.40 9.62
CA GLN A 107 0.27 6.54 9.51
C GLN A 107 0.52 7.29 8.20
N SER A 108 1.78 7.59 7.91
CA SER A 108 2.15 8.33 6.70
C SER A 108 1.91 7.51 5.43
N ARG A 109 2.22 6.21 5.44
CA ARG A 109 1.88 5.30 4.33
C ARG A 109 0.37 5.19 4.11
N PHE A 110 -0.43 5.16 5.18
CA PHE A 110 -1.90 5.11 5.07
C PHE A 110 -2.42 6.37 4.36
N VAL A 111 -2.01 7.55 4.83
CA VAL A 111 -2.42 8.84 4.26
C VAL A 111 -1.97 8.95 2.81
N ARG A 112 -0.68 8.69 2.51
CA ARG A 112 -0.18 8.74 1.13
C ARG A 112 -0.93 7.80 0.19
N THR A 113 -1.15 6.55 0.60
CA THR A 113 -1.87 5.57 -0.22
C THR A 113 -3.31 6.01 -0.45
N ALA A 114 -4.00 6.49 0.59
CA ALA A 114 -5.37 6.97 0.50
C ALA A 114 -5.49 8.16 -0.47
N VAL A 115 -4.60 9.15 -0.36
CA VAL A 115 -4.58 10.32 -1.23
C VAL A 115 -4.25 9.92 -2.66
N TYR A 116 -3.19 9.13 -2.89
CA TYR A 116 -2.78 8.73 -4.25
C TYR A 116 -3.85 7.89 -4.94
N LYS A 117 -4.53 7.02 -4.20
CA LYS A 117 -5.70 6.28 -4.70
C LYS A 117 -6.85 7.23 -5.04
N ALA A 118 -7.20 8.15 -4.15
CA ALA A 118 -8.35 9.05 -4.32
C ALA A 118 -8.17 10.03 -5.49
N THR A 119 -6.93 10.41 -5.81
CA THR A 119 -6.62 11.32 -6.91
C THR A 119 -6.19 10.61 -8.20
N ALA A 120 -6.07 9.28 -8.19
CA ALA A 120 -5.71 8.53 -9.38
C ALA A 120 -6.86 8.59 -10.42
N PRO A 121 -6.54 8.71 -11.72
CA PRO A 121 -7.56 8.59 -12.75
C PRO A 121 -8.16 7.17 -12.73
N VAL A 122 -9.44 7.07 -13.11
CA VAL A 122 -10.10 5.76 -13.28
C VAL A 122 -9.40 5.04 -14.44
N PRO A 123 -8.80 3.86 -14.21
CA PRO A 123 -8.15 3.10 -15.28
C PRO A 123 -9.16 2.60 -16.31
N GLU A 124 -8.76 2.56 -17.58
CA GLU A 124 -9.59 2.12 -18.71
C GLU A 124 -9.90 0.62 -18.72
N ASN A 125 -9.05 -0.21 -18.12
CA ASN A 125 -9.18 -1.66 -18.07
C ASN A 125 -8.35 -2.26 -16.91
N GLY A 126 -8.50 -3.58 -16.69
CA GLY A 126 -7.81 -4.30 -15.61
C GLY A 126 -6.29 -4.23 -15.69
N LEU A 127 -5.72 -4.26 -16.91
CA LEU A 127 -4.26 -4.12 -17.10
C LEU A 127 -3.78 -2.72 -16.67
N ALA A 128 -4.46 -1.66 -17.11
CA ALA A 128 -4.16 -0.29 -16.69
C ALA A 128 -4.33 -0.12 -15.17
N ALA A 129 -5.36 -0.73 -14.58
CA ALA A 129 -5.60 -0.70 -13.13
C ALA A 129 -4.49 -1.41 -12.36
N MET A 130 -4.03 -2.57 -12.84
CA MET A 130 -2.92 -3.30 -12.25
C MET A 130 -1.62 -2.48 -12.29
N LEU A 131 -1.28 -1.92 -13.46
CA LEU A 131 -0.07 -1.10 -13.62
C LEU A 131 -0.12 0.15 -12.75
N GLN A 132 -1.27 0.83 -12.68
CA GLN A 132 -1.46 1.99 -11.81
C GLN A 132 -1.36 1.62 -10.32
N SER A 133 -1.85 0.44 -9.93
CA SER A 133 -1.74 -0.06 -8.56
C SER A 133 -0.28 -0.24 -8.14
N PHE A 134 0.58 -0.80 -9.02
CA PHE A 134 2.02 -0.86 -8.75
C PHE A 134 2.63 0.53 -8.59
N LYS A 135 2.31 1.51 -9.45
CA LYS A 135 2.80 2.89 -9.33
C LYS A 135 2.41 3.56 -8.02
N ILE A 136 1.17 3.34 -7.54
CA ILE A 136 0.73 3.88 -6.25
C ILE A 136 1.53 3.24 -5.11
N LEU A 137 1.73 1.92 -5.17
CA LEU A 137 2.46 1.18 -4.14
C LEU A 137 3.97 1.48 -4.14
N GLU A 138 4.55 1.91 -5.26
CA GLU A 138 5.95 2.38 -5.34
C GLU A 138 6.24 3.51 -4.37
N ALA A 139 5.29 4.43 -4.19
CA ALA A 139 5.45 5.53 -3.26
C ALA A 139 5.37 5.10 -1.77
N MET A 140 5.12 3.83 -1.50
CA MET A 140 5.11 3.23 -0.17
C MET A 140 6.28 2.26 0.06
N VAL A 141 7.12 2.02 -0.96
CA VAL A 141 8.27 1.13 -0.85
C VAL A 141 9.22 1.69 0.22
N VAL A 142 9.71 0.82 1.08
CA VAL A 142 10.75 1.11 2.07
C VAL A 142 12.05 0.50 1.56
N PRO A 143 12.99 1.33 1.06
CA PRO A 143 14.32 0.88 0.67
C PRO A 143 15.12 0.33 1.85
N LEU A 144 16.15 -0.46 1.53
CA LEU A 144 17.14 -0.90 2.52
C LEU A 144 17.80 0.32 3.18
N GLY A 145 18.00 0.23 4.50
CA GLY A 145 18.66 1.28 5.29
C GLY A 145 17.76 2.43 5.75
N VAL A 146 16.52 2.55 5.26
CA VAL A 146 15.60 3.63 5.68
C VAL A 146 15.04 3.38 7.08
N VAL A 147 14.78 2.11 7.43
CA VAL A 147 14.31 1.72 8.76
C VAL A 147 15.28 0.68 9.31
N VAL A 148 16.06 1.07 10.31
CA VAL A 148 17.08 0.21 10.96
C VAL A 148 16.80 0.14 12.45
N ASP A 149 17.15 -0.97 13.10
CA ASP A 149 17.22 -1.02 14.56
C ASP A 149 18.38 -0.14 15.02
N VAL A 150 18.08 0.87 15.83
CA VAL A 150 19.05 1.85 16.35
C VAL A 150 20.12 1.20 17.24
N ASN A 151 19.87 0.00 17.76
CA ASN A 151 20.82 -0.76 18.57
C ASN A 151 21.57 -1.82 17.76
N ALA A 152 21.20 -2.04 16.50
CA ALA A 152 21.89 -3.00 15.65
C ALA A 152 23.17 -2.38 15.07
N ASN A 153 24.19 -3.23 14.89
CA ASN A 153 25.47 -2.79 14.33
C ASN A 153 25.24 -2.33 12.86
N PRO A 154 25.53 -1.07 12.50
CA PRO A 154 25.30 -0.53 11.14
C PRO A 154 25.99 -1.30 10.02
N GLU A 155 27.12 -1.97 10.31
CA GLU A 155 27.87 -2.79 9.35
C GLU A 155 27.28 -4.20 9.21
N LYS A 156 26.37 -4.60 10.11
CA LYS A 156 25.69 -5.91 10.12
C LYS A 156 24.17 -5.82 10.00
N THR A 157 23.60 -4.61 9.91
CA THR A 157 22.19 -4.38 9.58
C THR A 157 21.94 -4.64 8.09
N THR A 158 22.17 -5.88 7.67
CA THR A 158 21.68 -6.44 6.40
C THR A 158 20.27 -7.02 6.55
N ASP A 159 19.69 -6.92 7.74
CA ASP A 159 18.42 -7.52 8.06
C ASP A 159 17.29 -6.77 7.34
N MET A 160 16.81 -7.42 6.28
CA MET A 160 15.66 -7.09 5.43
C MET A 160 14.31 -6.97 6.18
N ILE A 161 14.31 -6.99 7.51
CA ILE A 161 13.12 -7.18 8.36
C ILE A 161 12.06 -6.08 8.10
N THR A 162 12.49 -4.88 7.73
CA THR A 162 11.61 -3.69 7.60
C THR A 162 11.45 -3.20 6.16
N SER A 163 12.23 -3.72 5.22
CA SER A 163 12.25 -3.26 3.83
C SER A 163 11.20 -3.99 2.98
N THR A 164 10.74 -3.36 1.90
CA THR A 164 9.69 -3.96 1.05
C THR A 164 10.23 -5.12 0.22
N GLN A 165 10.02 -6.35 0.69
CA GLN A 165 10.53 -7.58 0.08
C GLN A 165 9.87 -7.91 -1.27
N PHE A 166 8.56 -7.73 -1.36
CA PHE A 166 7.78 -7.95 -2.58
C PHE A 166 6.52 -7.10 -2.56
N THR A 167 5.96 -6.85 -3.75
CA THR A 167 4.70 -6.13 -3.94
C THR A 167 3.78 -7.01 -4.76
N THR A 168 2.52 -7.10 -4.37
CA THR A 168 1.50 -7.87 -5.11
C THR A 168 0.32 -6.99 -5.51
N VAL A 169 -0.33 -7.36 -6.61
CA VAL A 169 -1.62 -6.82 -7.05
C VAL A 169 -2.49 -8.01 -7.44
N SER A 170 -3.71 -8.09 -6.92
CA SER A 170 -4.66 -9.15 -7.25
C SER A 170 -5.80 -8.59 -8.09
N ASP A 171 -5.96 -9.13 -9.29
CA ASP A 171 -7.15 -8.92 -10.12
C ASP A 171 -8.12 -10.08 -9.86
N ILE A 172 -9.11 -9.83 -9.01
CA ILE A 172 -10.04 -10.86 -8.52
C ILE A 172 -11.16 -11.17 -9.52
N ASP A 173 -11.35 -10.32 -10.53
CA ASP A 173 -12.30 -10.54 -11.62
C ASP A 173 -11.66 -11.41 -12.69
N ALA A 174 -10.42 -11.09 -13.09
CA ALA A 174 -9.65 -11.89 -14.04
C ALA A 174 -8.98 -13.12 -13.41
N LEU A 175 -9.04 -13.29 -12.08
CA LEU A 175 -8.39 -14.36 -11.34
C LEU A 175 -6.86 -14.39 -11.55
N LYS A 176 -6.21 -13.23 -11.45
CA LYS A 176 -4.76 -13.09 -11.65
C LYS A 176 -4.07 -12.49 -10.43
N LEU A 177 -2.98 -13.12 -10.01
CA LEU A 177 -2.10 -12.62 -8.95
C LEU A 177 -0.80 -12.12 -9.59
N TYR A 178 -0.59 -10.82 -9.54
CA TYR A 178 0.63 -10.18 -10.02
C TYR A 178 1.59 -9.94 -8.87
N TYR A 179 2.88 -10.09 -9.11
CA TYR A 179 3.90 -9.78 -8.13
C TYR A 179 5.20 -9.29 -8.75
N ARG A 180 5.96 -8.54 -7.96
CA ARG A 180 7.39 -8.30 -8.18
C ARG A 180 8.12 -8.30 -6.84
N THR A 181 9.44 -8.38 -6.86
CA THR A 181 10.28 -8.49 -5.67
C THR A 181 11.21 -7.29 -5.55
N MET A 182 11.87 -7.15 -4.40
CA MET A 182 12.92 -6.16 -4.17
C MET A 182 14.04 -6.27 -5.19
N ASP A 183 14.43 -7.50 -5.54
CA ASP A 183 15.56 -7.75 -6.43
C ASP A 183 15.14 -7.68 -7.91
N ASN A 184 13.93 -8.16 -8.25
CA ASN A 184 13.45 -8.22 -9.63
C ASN A 184 12.20 -7.37 -9.87
N SER A 185 12.36 -6.28 -10.62
CA SER A 185 11.30 -5.33 -10.97
C SER A 185 10.31 -5.84 -12.03
N LYS A 186 10.59 -6.95 -12.72
CA LYS A 186 9.66 -7.55 -13.69
C LYS A 186 8.40 -8.01 -12.98
N ILE A 187 7.25 -7.51 -13.45
CA ILE A 187 5.94 -7.96 -12.99
C ILE A 187 5.69 -9.35 -13.56
N ARG A 188 5.46 -10.30 -12.66
CA ARG A 188 5.10 -11.68 -12.97
C ARG A 188 3.65 -11.91 -12.61
N CYS A 189 3.00 -12.84 -13.30
CA CYS A 189 1.58 -13.13 -13.15
C CYS A 189 1.38 -14.62 -12.93
N ILE A 190 0.65 -14.97 -11.87
CA ILE A 190 0.07 -16.30 -11.67
C ILE A 190 -1.37 -16.22 -12.13
N ASP A 191 -1.69 -16.90 -13.23
CA ASP A 191 -3.06 -17.01 -13.73
C ASP A 191 -3.77 -18.15 -12.99
N LEU A 192 -4.66 -17.80 -12.06
CA LEU A 192 -5.38 -18.76 -11.25
C LEU A 192 -6.46 -19.48 -12.07
N SER A 193 -6.94 -18.88 -13.16
CA SER A 193 -7.95 -19.52 -14.04
C SER A 193 -7.38 -20.70 -14.83
N ALA A 194 -6.05 -20.74 -15.00
CA ALA A 194 -5.34 -21.83 -15.65
C ALA A 194 -5.05 -23.03 -14.71
N ILE A 195 -5.42 -22.94 -13.42
CA ILE A 195 -5.13 -23.96 -12.41
C ILE A 195 -6.40 -24.77 -12.11
N ASP A 196 -6.34 -26.08 -12.31
CA ASP A 196 -7.37 -27.00 -11.83
C ASP A 196 -7.15 -27.29 -10.33
N PHE A 197 -7.78 -26.48 -9.47
CA PHE A 197 -7.67 -26.61 -8.01
C PHE A 197 -8.22 -27.92 -7.45
N GLY A 198 -9.00 -28.69 -8.23
CA GLY A 198 -9.45 -30.03 -7.83
C GLY A 198 -8.39 -31.12 -8.01
N LYS A 199 -7.34 -30.85 -8.80
CA LYS A 199 -6.29 -31.82 -9.13
C LYS A 199 -4.89 -31.40 -8.72
N VAL A 200 -4.63 -30.10 -8.65
CA VAL A 200 -3.31 -29.57 -8.35
C VAL A 200 -2.86 -29.99 -6.94
N LYS A 201 -1.60 -30.38 -6.80
CA LYS A 201 -0.97 -30.61 -5.48
C LYS A 201 -0.33 -29.31 -5.00
N TYR A 202 0.04 -29.25 -3.72
CA TYR A 202 0.85 -28.15 -3.21
C TYR A 202 2.12 -27.95 -4.05
N VAL A 203 2.37 -26.72 -4.48
CA VAL A 203 3.57 -26.32 -5.23
C VAL A 203 4.21 -25.15 -4.50
N SER A 204 5.54 -25.19 -4.40
CA SER A 204 6.37 -24.10 -3.90
C SER A 204 7.50 -23.88 -4.88
N ALA A 205 7.75 -22.61 -5.22
CA ALA A 205 8.85 -22.20 -6.08
C ALA A 205 9.47 -20.91 -5.53
N PRO A 206 10.76 -20.64 -5.79
CA PRO A 206 11.35 -19.34 -5.51
C PRO A 206 10.54 -18.21 -6.18
N LEU A 207 10.40 -17.07 -5.50
CA LEU A 207 9.76 -15.90 -6.12
C LEU A 207 10.58 -15.42 -7.33
N ASP A 208 11.91 -15.46 -7.20
CA ASP A 208 12.89 -15.09 -8.22
C ASP A 208 13.72 -16.32 -8.62
N GLU A 209 13.54 -16.81 -9.85
CA GLU A 209 14.52 -17.71 -10.47
C GLU A 209 15.81 -16.96 -10.83
N LYS A 210 15.68 -15.68 -11.17
CA LYS A 210 16.77 -14.74 -11.43
C LYS A 210 16.47 -13.41 -10.74
N LYS A 211 17.40 -12.97 -9.88
CA LYS A 211 17.27 -11.75 -9.09
C LYS A 211 17.40 -10.46 -9.93
N GLU A 212 18.30 -10.42 -10.90
CA GLU A 212 18.58 -9.20 -11.66
C GLU A 212 18.23 -9.39 -13.15
N GLU A 213 17.23 -8.66 -13.62
CA GLU A 213 16.81 -8.65 -15.03
C GLU A 213 16.94 -7.23 -15.59
N VAL A 214 18.17 -6.88 -15.99
CA VAL A 214 18.43 -5.69 -16.81
C VAL A 214 18.49 -6.13 -18.27
N GLU A 215 17.62 -5.58 -19.10
CA GLU A 215 17.67 -5.79 -20.55
C GLU A 215 18.81 -4.95 -21.15
N ILE A 216 19.82 -5.62 -21.72
CA ILE A 216 20.90 -4.94 -22.45
C ILE A 216 20.41 -4.66 -23.87
N ILE A 217 20.00 -3.43 -24.11
CA ILE A 217 19.65 -2.95 -25.46
C ILE A 217 20.94 -2.70 -26.24
N LYS A 218 21.17 -3.49 -27.29
CA LYS A 218 22.28 -3.25 -28.23
C LYS A 218 21.83 -2.25 -29.29
N ILE A 219 22.41 -1.06 -29.26
CA ILE A 219 22.26 -0.08 -30.34
C ILE A 219 23.30 -0.43 -31.41
N LYS A 220 22.84 -0.61 -32.65
CA LYS A 220 23.70 -0.79 -33.82
C LYS A 220 23.93 0.54 -34.51
#